data_AF-A0A6P2GA53-F1
#
_entry.id   AF-A0A6P2GA53-F1
#
_cell.length_a   1.000
_cell.length_b   1.000
_cell.length_c   1.000
_cell.angle_alpha   90.00
_cell.angle_beta   90.00
_cell.angle_gamma   90.00
#
_symmetry.space_group_name_H-M   'P 1'
#
loop_
_entity.id
_entity.type
_entity.pdbx_description
1 polymer ?
#
loop_
_entity_poly.entity_id
_entity_poly.type
_entity_poly.pdbx_seq_one_letter_code
_entity_poly.pdbx_strand_id
1 'polypeptide(L)'
;MTRYRSLRDAAPEIPAGHEMDELMKARMSLGHPMNDTHPLSGHDYELIGKFVQTYCIADLEARHMINCLTHIRLGTATTFALKLNDKDALAHLIACADSCVWNIDLAEGIRKAAEIFEQHRHIRHMFAHWAGRRIPGHNSFIFFTASFGMQKLPQGAVMIEEEEDANVRYGLVPISKLLEEQKKLEGHVQYITNIGRQLEAKTIQIAEQFAQDVADGKLTPKPYIVAGGGA
;
A
#
# COMPACT_ATOMS: atom_id res chain seq x y z
N MET A 1 18.05 -14.55 -15.21
CA MET A 1 17.05 -14.73 -14.13
C MET A 1 17.36 -13.76 -13.01
N THR A 2 16.80 -12.56 -13.08
CA THR A 2 16.89 -11.57 -12.02
C THR A 2 15.79 -11.90 -11.01
N ARG A 3 16.14 -12.46 -9.84
CA ARG A 3 15.18 -12.57 -8.74
C ARG A 3 14.77 -11.16 -8.37
N TYR A 4 13.53 -10.80 -8.64
CA TYR A 4 12.95 -9.55 -8.17
C TYR A 4 13.01 -9.57 -6.63
N ARG A 5 13.92 -8.78 -6.04
CA ARG A 5 13.96 -8.60 -4.59
C ARG A 5 12.75 -7.74 -4.23
N SER A 6 11.74 -8.40 -3.70
CA SER A 6 10.58 -7.75 -3.11
C SER A 6 11.03 -6.71 -2.07
N LEU A 7 10.59 -5.46 -2.23
CA LEU A 7 10.75 -4.39 -1.24
C LEU A 7 10.02 -4.68 0.09
N ARG A 8 9.32 -5.82 0.24
CA ARG A 8 8.66 -6.25 1.51
C ARG A 8 9.57 -6.20 2.75
N ASP A 9 10.88 -6.32 2.55
CA ASP A 9 11.90 -6.32 3.60
C ASP A 9 12.77 -5.06 3.62
N ALA A 10 12.53 -4.10 2.72
CA ALA A 10 13.18 -2.80 2.83
C ALA A 10 12.60 -2.09 4.05
N ALA A 11 13.47 -1.80 5.03
CA ALA A 11 13.10 -0.93 6.13
C ALA A 11 12.52 0.38 5.56
N PRO A 12 11.50 0.98 6.19
CA PRO A 12 11.02 2.30 5.79
C PRO A 12 12.24 3.22 5.66
N GLU A 13 12.35 3.96 4.55
CA GLU A 13 13.39 4.98 4.44
C GLU A 13 13.25 5.91 5.63
N ILE A 14 14.27 5.87 6.50
CA ILE A 14 14.37 6.73 7.66
C ILE A 14 14.70 8.12 7.10
N PRO A 15 13.97 9.17 7.51
CA PRO A 15 14.34 10.54 7.20
C PRO A 15 15.82 10.78 7.49
N ALA A 16 16.52 11.47 6.59
CA ALA A 16 17.94 11.72 6.72
C ALA A 16 18.26 13.20 6.50
N GLY A 17 19.34 13.67 7.13
CA GLY A 17 19.77 15.07 7.06
C GLY A 17 18.69 16.03 7.57
N HIS A 18 18.41 17.07 6.79
CA HIS A 18 17.52 18.17 7.19
C HIS A 18 16.12 17.71 7.63
N GLU A 19 15.54 16.68 7.01
CA GLU A 19 14.21 16.19 7.39
C GLU A 19 14.20 15.55 8.78
N MET A 20 15.25 14.77 9.10
CA MET A 20 15.44 14.21 10.43
C MET A 20 15.68 15.30 11.46
N ASP A 21 16.48 16.32 11.12
CA ASP A 21 16.75 17.44 12.02
C ASP A 21 15.47 18.20 12.37
N GLU A 22 14.58 18.43 11.41
CA GLU A 22 13.30 19.09 11.65
C GLU A 22 12.35 18.23 12.49
N LEU A 23 12.33 16.92 12.28
CA LEU A 23 11.56 15.99 13.12
C LEU A 23 12.08 15.96 14.56
N MET A 24 13.40 15.95 14.75
CA MET A 24 14.01 15.98 16.07
C MET A 24 13.77 17.33 16.75
N LYS A 25 13.84 18.46 16.04
CA LYS A 25 13.43 19.77 16.58
C LYS A 25 11.97 19.78 17.00
N ALA A 26 11.07 19.23 16.18
CA ALA A 26 9.66 19.11 16.49
C ALA A 26 9.40 18.24 17.72
N ARG A 27 10.16 17.14 17.89
CA ARG A 27 10.07 16.34 19.10
C ARG A 27 10.61 17.08 20.32
N MET A 28 11.78 17.72 20.21
CA MET A 28 12.45 18.39 21.33
C MET A 28 11.73 19.66 21.80
N SER A 29 10.85 20.25 20.98
CA SER A 29 10.00 21.37 21.40
C SER A 29 8.86 20.96 22.34
N LEU A 30 8.55 19.65 22.43
CA LEU A 30 7.57 19.10 23.35
C LEU A 30 8.21 18.77 24.71
N GLY A 31 7.76 19.44 25.77
CA GLY A 31 8.13 19.08 27.15
C GLY A 31 7.51 17.74 27.56
N HIS A 32 6.26 17.50 27.17
CA HIS A 32 5.55 16.23 27.31
C HIS A 32 4.88 15.81 25.98
N PRO A 33 5.19 14.63 25.41
CA PRO A 33 4.71 14.21 24.08
C PRO A 33 3.20 14.28 23.88
N MET A 34 2.40 13.89 24.89
CA MET A 34 0.94 13.90 24.79
C MET A 34 0.30 15.26 25.14
N ASN A 35 0.73 15.90 26.24
CA ASN A 35 0.08 17.09 26.78
C ASN A 35 0.41 18.36 26.00
N ASP A 36 1.60 18.44 25.39
CA ASP A 36 2.07 19.65 24.72
C ASP A 36 1.72 19.67 23.22
N THR A 37 0.69 18.93 22.83
CA THR A 37 0.26 18.80 21.43
C THR A 37 -1.15 19.30 21.21
N HIS A 38 -1.47 19.72 19.99
CA HIS A 38 -2.80 20.22 19.64
C HIS A 38 -3.67 19.12 19.01
N PRO A 39 -5.00 19.19 19.18
CA PRO A 39 -5.93 18.39 18.38
C PRO A 39 -5.70 18.61 16.88
N LEU A 40 -6.05 17.61 16.08
CA LEU A 40 -6.09 17.75 14.61
C LEU A 40 -7.14 18.79 14.22
N SER A 41 -6.80 19.62 13.24
CA SER A 41 -7.76 20.55 12.63
C SER A 41 -8.69 19.83 11.64
N GLY A 42 -9.76 20.49 11.20
CA GLY A 42 -10.65 19.95 10.17
C GLY A 42 -9.91 19.59 8.87
N HIS A 43 -8.92 20.40 8.48
CA HIS A 43 -8.10 20.13 7.29
C HIS A 43 -7.16 18.93 7.48
N ASP A 44 -6.66 18.72 8.70
CA ASP A 44 -5.83 17.55 9.01
C ASP A 44 -6.66 16.26 8.92
N TYR A 45 -7.90 16.29 9.44
CA TYR A 45 -8.85 15.18 9.29
C TYR A 45 -9.21 14.92 7.83
N GLU A 46 -9.41 15.97 7.03
CA GLU A 46 -9.68 15.85 5.59
C GLU A 46 -8.51 15.17 4.87
N LEU A 47 -7.27 15.61 5.13
CA LEU A 47 -6.07 15.03 4.53
C LEU A 47 -5.94 13.53 4.88
N ILE A 48 -6.04 13.18 6.15
CA ILE A 48 -5.94 11.79 6.63
C ILE A 48 -7.08 10.95 6.06
N GLY A 49 -8.31 11.46 6.12
CA GLY A 49 -9.51 10.78 5.61
C GLY A 49 -9.42 10.53 4.10
N LYS A 50 -8.95 11.52 3.34
CA LYS A 50 -8.72 11.40 1.90
C LYS A 50 -7.70 10.28 1.62
N PHE A 51 -6.60 10.22 2.37
CA PHE A 51 -5.61 9.16 2.23
C PHE A 51 -6.20 7.77 2.46
N VAL A 52 -6.92 7.60 3.56
CA VAL A 52 -7.54 6.32 3.91
C VAL A 52 -8.54 5.89 2.82
N GLN A 53 -9.41 6.80 2.36
CA GLN A 53 -10.39 6.45 1.32
C GLN A 53 -9.76 6.20 -0.04
N THR A 54 -8.72 6.96 -0.40
CA THR A 54 -7.95 6.72 -1.63
C THR A 54 -7.33 5.32 -1.61
N TYR A 55 -6.78 4.90 -0.47
CA TYR A 55 -6.25 3.54 -0.29
C TYR A 55 -7.35 2.47 -0.42
N CYS A 56 -8.51 2.68 0.19
CA CYS A 56 -9.63 1.74 0.09
C CYS A 56 -10.12 1.55 -1.36
N ILE A 57 -10.16 2.63 -2.15
CA ILE A 57 -10.46 2.56 -3.58
C ILE A 57 -9.37 1.76 -4.31
N ALA A 58 -8.10 2.02 -4.01
CA ALA A 58 -6.96 1.25 -4.53
C ALA A 58 -7.11 -0.26 -4.30
N ASP A 59 -7.45 -0.66 -3.07
CA ASP A 59 -7.65 -2.06 -2.70
C ASP A 59 -8.84 -2.69 -3.45
N LEU A 60 -9.96 -1.97 -3.55
CA LEU A 60 -11.13 -2.41 -4.33
C LEU A 60 -10.77 -2.67 -5.80
N GLU A 61 -10.07 -1.72 -6.41
CA GLU A 61 -9.65 -1.80 -7.82
C GLU A 61 -8.62 -2.91 -8.06
N ALA A 62 -7.71 -3.16 -7.11
CA ALA A 62 -6.82 -4.32 -7.14
C ALA A 62 -7.61 -5.64 -7.16
N ARG A 63 -8.63 -5.78 -6.29
CA ARG A 63 -9.47 -6.98 -6.24
C ARG A 63 -10.27 -7.17 -7.53
N HIS A 64 -10.80 -6.08 -8.07
CA HIS A 64 -11.46 -6.09 -9.37
C HIS A 64 -10.51 -6.59 -10.48
N MET A 65 -9.28 -6.10 -10.51
CA MET A 65 -8.25 -6.52 -11.47
C MET A 65 -7.86 -7.99 -11.31
N ILE A 66 -7.70 -8.49 -10.08
CA ILE A 66 -7.44 -9.92 -9.81
C ILE A 66 -8.54 -10.76 -10.44
N ASN A 67 -9.81 -10.40 -10.22
CA ASN A 67 -10.93 -11.13 -10.81
C ASN A 67 -10.90 -11.13 -12.35
N CYS A 68 -10.59 -9.99 -12.98
CA CYS A 68 -10.47 -9.90 -14.44
C CYS A 68 -9.33 -10.77 -14.99
N LEU A 69 -8.15 -10.71 -14.36
CA LEU A 69 -6.99 -11.49 -14.79
C LEU A 69 -7.19 -12.99 -14.57
N THR A 70 -7.85 -13.38 -13.48
CA THR A 70 -8.24 -14.77 -13.25
C THR A 70 -9.30 -15.23 -14.25
N HIS A 71 -10.26 -14.38 -14.62
CA HIS A 71 -11.22 -14.69 -15.68
C HIS A 71 -10.50 -14.94 -17.01
N ILE A 72 -9.60 -14.04 -17.42
CA ILE A 72 -8.78 -14.23 -18.64
C ILE A 72 -8.07 -15.59 -18.63
N ARG A 73 -7.47 -15.95 -17.49
CA ARG A 73 -6.74 -17.21 -17.35
C ARG A 73 -7.64 -18.44 -17.41
N LEU A 74 -8.80 -18.41 -16.77
CA LEU A 74 -9.68 -19.57 -16.58
C LEU A 74 -10.81 -19.67 -17.61
N GLY A 75 -11.03 -18.61 -18.41
CA GLY A 75 -12.16 -18.51 -19.32
C GLY A 75 -13.53 -18.34 -18.65
N THR A 76 -13.57 -18.15 -17.34
CA THR A 76 -14.83 -18.03 -16.57
C THR A 76 -14.77 -16.90 -15.56
N ALA A 77 -15.88 -16.18 -15.42
CA ALA A 77 -15.99 -15.06 -14.49
C ALA A 77 -15.78 -15.51 -13.03
N THR A 78 -15.15 -14.65 -12.23
CA THR A 78 -14.88 -14.93 -10.81
C THR A 78 -15.02 -13.67 -9.96
N THR A 79 -15.34 -13.86 -8.68
CA THR A 79 -15.48 -12.77 -7.70
C THR A 79 -14.74 -13.05 -6.39
N PHE A 80 -13.91 -14.11 -6.36
CA PHE A 80 -13.25 -14.58 -5.14
C PHE A 80 -12.37 -13.50 -4.49
N ALA A 81 -11.78 -12.60 -5.29
CA ALA A 81 -10.89 -11.56 -4.79
C ALA A 81 -11.61 -10.58 -3.83
N LEU A 82 -12.93 -10.46 -3.92
CA LEU A 82 -13.73 -9.62 -3.02
C LEU A 82 -13.79 -10.18 -1.58
N LYS A 83 -13.43 -11.46 -1.39
CA LYS A 83 -13.46 -12.15 -0.09
C LYS A 83 -12.08 -12.25 0.57
N LEU A 84 -11.02 -11.78 -0.10
CA LEU A 84 -9.66 -11.82 0.44
C LEU A 84 -9.52 -10.83 1.61
N ASN A 85 -8.61 -11.10 2.55
CA ASN A 85 -8.15 -10.03 3.44
C ASN A 85 -7.11 -9.15 2.70
N ASP A 86 -6.79 -7.99 3.26
CA ASP A 86 -5.88 -7.02 2.63
C ASP A 86 -4.50 -7.61 2.29
N LYS A 87 -3.96 -8.47 3.17
CA LYS A 87 -2.65 -9.09 2.98
C LYS A 87 -2.69 -10.06 1.80
N ASP A 88 -3.77 -10.81 1.68
CA ASP A 88 -3.94 -11.80 0.62
C ASP A 88 -4.18 -11.11 -0.72
N ALA A 89 -4.96 -10.02 -0.77
CA ALA A 89 -5.19 -9.26 -2.00
C ALA A 89 -3.89 -8.88 -2.72
N LEU A 90 -2.88 -8.38 -1.98
CA LEU A 90 -1.57 -8.04 -2.56
C LEU A 90 -0.80 -9.27 -3.07
N ALA A 91 -0.84 -10.37 -2.33
CA ALA A 91 -0.18 -11.61 -2.76
C ALA A 91 -0.83 -12.18 -4.03
N HIS A 92 -2.16 -12.10 -4.13
CA HIS A 92 -2.92 -12.51 -5.31
C HIS A 92 -2.67 -11.59 -6.51
N LEU A 93 -2.51 -10.27 -6.30
CA LEU A 93 -2.19 -9.31 -7.36
C LEU A 93 -0.80 -9.58 -7.96
N ILE A 94 0.21 -9.87 -7.13
CA ILE A 94 1.54 -10.30 -7.60
C ILE A 94 1.47 -11.63 -8.36
N ALA A 95 0.71 -12.62 -7.86
CA ALA A 95 0.53 -13.89 -8.56
C ALA A 95 -0.14 -13.71 -9.94
N CYS A 96 -1.08 -12.77 -10.06
CA CYS A 96 -1.66 -12.37 -11.34
C CYS A 96 -0.61 -11.76 -12.27
N ALA A 97 0.24 -10.85 -11.78
CA ALA A 97 1.32 -10.26 -12.57
C ALA A 97 2.32 -11.31 -13.07
N ASP A 98 2.71 -12.25 -12.21
CA ASP A 98 3.69 -13.30 -12.55
C ASP A 98 3.14 -14.33 -13.53
N SER A 99 1.83 -14.54 -13.52
CA SER A 99 1.16 -15.40 -14.48
C SER A 99 0.69 -14.69 -15.76
N CYS A 100 0.75 -13.37 -15.81
CA CYS A 100 0.43 -12.57 -16.99
C CYS A 100 1.57 -12.60 -18.01
N VAL A 101 1.72 -13.74 -18.70
CA VAL A 101 2.77 -13.96 -19.71
C VAL A 101 2.45 -13.38 -21.09
N TRP A 102 1.18 -13.07 -21.34
CA TRP A 102 0.68 -12.56 -22.61
C TRP A 102 0.82 -11.04 -22.77
N ASN A 103 1.09 -10.31 -21.68
CA ASN A 103 1.31 -8.86 -21.71
C ASN A 103 2.31 -8.44 -20.61
N ILE A 104 3.57 -8.26 -21.01
CA ILE A 104 4.68 -7.97 -20.10
C ILE A 104 4.55 -6.57 -19.49
N ASP A 105 4.09 -5.58 -20.25
CA ASP A 105 3.94 -4.20 -19.77
C ASP A 105 2.84 -4.11 -18.71
N LEU A 106 1.73 -4.82 -18.93
CA LEU A 106 0.66 -4.97 -17.95
C LEU A 106 1.19 -5.64 -16.67
N ALA A 107 1.90 -6.77 -16.81
CA ALA A 107 2.48 -7.48 -15.68
C ALA A 107 3.41 -6.57 -14.86
N GLU A 108 4.26 -5.80 -15.51
CA GLU A 108 5.18 -4.88 -14.85
C GLU A 108 4.46 -3.73 -14.14
N GLY A 109 3.45 -3.15 -14.79
CA GLY A 109 2.63 -2.12 -14.17
C GLY A 109 1.86 -2.62 -12.94
N ILE A 110 1.38 -3.86 -12.96
CA ILE A 110 0.74 -4.50 -11.79
C ILE A 110 1.74 -4.70 -10.66
N ARG A 111 2.96 -5.17 -10.94
CA ARG A 111 4.00 -5.34 -9.90
C ARG A 111 4.29 -4.01 -9.19
N LYS A 112 4.55 -2.95 -9.96
CA LYS A 112 4.80 -1.61 -9.41
C LYS A 112 3.64 -1.11 -8.55
N ALA A 113 2.42 -1.33 -8.99
CA ALA A 113 1.26 -0.89 -8.23
C ALA A 113 1.07 -1.70 -6.92
N ALA A 114 1.31 -3.01 -6.95
CA ALA A 114 1.27 -3.85 -5.76
C ALA A 114 2.35 -3.46 -4.72
N GLU A 115 3.55 -3.12 -5.18
CA GLU A 115 4.63 -2.63 -4.30
C GLU A 115 4.24 -1.34 -3.57
N ILE A 116 3.70 -0.38 -4.32
CA ILE A 116 3.30 0.90 -3.76
C ILE A 116 2.13 0.72 -2.78
N PHE A 117 1.19 -0.16 -3.08
CA PHE A 117 0.11 -0.47 -2.15
C PHE A 117 0.60 -1.09 -0.84
N GLU A 118 1.58 -1.99 -0.86
CA GLU A 118 2.17 -2.51 0.37
C GLU A 118 2.77 -1.38 1.23
N GLN A 119 3.48 -0.42 0.61
CA GLN A 119 4.03 0.74 1.33
C GLN A 119 2.93 1.59 1.97
N HIS A 120 1.88 1.92 1.21
CA HIS A 120 0.79 2.78 1.68
C HIS A 120 -0.13 2.09 2.68
N ARG A 121 -0.15 0.74 2.70
CA ARG A 121 -0.89 -0.06 3.68
C ARG A 121 -0.46 0.26 5.11
N HIS A 122 0.83 0.47 5.34
CA HIS A 122 1.36 0.84 6.66
C HIS A 122 0.89 2.23 7.09
N ILE A 123 0.89 3.21 6.18
CA ILE A 123 0.39 4.56 6.45
C ILE A 123 -1.11 4.51 6.77
N ARG A 124 -1.91 3.81 5.95
CA ARG A 124 -3.34 3.64 6.19
C ARG A 124 -3.61 2.94 7.52
N HIS A 125 -2.83 1.92 7.87
CA HIS A 125 -2.98 1.21 9.14
C HIS A 125 -2.69 2.13 10.34
N MET A 126 -1.64 2.93 10.28
CA MET A 126 -1.36 3.96 11.29
C MET A 126 -2.54 4.91 11.44
N PHE A 127 -3.06 5.50 10.35
CA PHE A 127 -4.20 6.42 10.42
C PHE A 127 -5.49 5.79 10.94
N ALA A 128 -5.71 4.49 10.68
CA ALA A 128 -6.91 3.80 11.12
C ALA A 128 -6.89 3.38 12.59
N HIS A 129 -5.69 3.25 13.19
CA HIS A 129 -5.54 2.63 14.52
C HIS A 129 -4.78 3.48 15.54
N TRP A 130 -4.08 4.53 15.12
CA TRP A 130 -3.27 5.36 16.01
C TRP A 130 -4.00 6.68 16.30
N ALA A 131 -3.78 7.23 17.49
CA ALA A 131 -4.33 8.54 17.86
C ALA A 131 -3.41 9.65 17.31
N GLY A 132 -3.89 10.43 16.35
CA GLY A 132 -3.12 11.53 15.75
C GLY A 132 -3.31 12.88 16.47
N ARG A 133 -2.22 13.63 16.61
CA ARG A 133 -2.20 15.02 17.11
C ARG A 133 -1.20 15.85 16.30
N ARG A 134 -1.26 17.18 16.43
CA ARG A 134 -0.33 18.11 15.77
C ARG A 134 0.70 18.65 16.76
N ILE A 135 1.94 18.78 16.30
CA ILE A 135 3.02 19.41 17.08
C ILE A 135 2.94 20.93 16.88
N PRO A 136 2.73 21.74 17.95
CA PRO A 136 2.60 23.19 17.83
C PRO A 136 3.86 23.83 17.25
N GLY A 137 3.70 24.77 16.31
CA GLY A 137 4.84 25.45 15.67
C GLY A 137 5.60 24.63 14.62
N HIS A 138 5.21 23.37 14.39
CA HIS A 138 5.85 22.49 13.41
C HIS A 138 4.84 21.93 12.41
N ASN A 139 5.29 21.67 11.18
CA ASN A 139 4.50 21.02 10.13
C ASN A 139 4.59 19.49 10.22
N SER A 140 4.29 18.97 11.41
CA SER A 140 4.42 17.55 11.72
C SER A 140 3.25 17.06 12.56
N PHE A 141 2.85 15.83 12.29
CA PHE A 141 1.97 15.06 13.15
C PHE A 141 2.77 14.19 14.11
N ILE A 142 2.14 13.85 15.22
CA ILE A 142 2.56 12.80 16.14
C ILE A 142 1.40 11.82 16.31
N PHE A 143 1.67 10.53 16.12
CA PHE A 143 0.67 9.48 16.23
C PHE A 143 1.03 8.52 17.36
N PHE A 144 0.09 8.24 18.25
CA PHE A 144 0.29 7.40 19.43
C PHE A 144 -0.37 6.03 19.25
N THR A 145 0.28 4.97 19.72
CA THR A 145 -0.23 3.61 19.77
C THR A 145 0.10 2.93 21.10
N ALA A 146 -0.84 2.14 21.60
CA ALA A 146 -0.64 1.25 22.76
C ALA A 146 -0.17 -0.16 22.35
N SER A 147 -0.04 -0.42 21.04
CA SER A 147 0.32 -1.75 20.54
C SER A 147 1.82 -2.01 20.67
N PHE A 148 2.19 -2.70 21.75
CA PHE A 148 3.52 -3.24 21.98
C PHE A 148 3.90 -4.28 20.91
N GLY A 149 5.01 -4.04 20.20
CA GLY A 149 5.85 -5.10 19.62
C GLY A 149 5.68 -5.52 18.15
N MET A 150 4.60 -5.19 17.41
CA MET A 150 4.37 -5.81 16.08
C MET A 150 3.97 -4.88 14.91
N GLN A 151 3.95 -3.56 15.08
CA GLN A 151 3.52 -2.64 14.02
C GLN A 151 4.71 -2.06 13.25
N LYS A 152 4.75 -2.29 11.93
CA LYS A 152 5.73 -1.65 11.03
C LYS A 152 5.42 -0.16 10.93
N LEU A 153 6.44 0.68 11.14
CA LEU A 153 6.34 2.11 10.87
C LEU A 153 6.13 2.38 9.38
N PRO A 154 5.30 3.38 9.03
CA PRO A 154 5.24 3.87 7.66
C PRO A 154 6.57 4.54 7.24
N GLN A 155 6.78 4.63 5.92
CA GLN A 155 7.94 5.31 5.34
C GLN A 155 7.98 6.79 5.75
N GLY A 156 9.13 7.27 6.20
CA GLY A 156 9.29 8.63 6.73
C GLY A 156 8.84 8.83 8.19
N ALA A 157 8.29 7.80 8.85
CA ALA A 157 7.96 7.87 10.27
C ALA A 157 9.14 7.41 11.14
N VAL A 158 9.35 8.11 12.26
CA VAL A 158 10.43 7.81 13.22
C VAL A 158 9.83 7.49 14.58
N MET A 159 10.20 6.33 15.14
CA MET A 159 9.98 5.98 16.54
C MET A 159 11.07 6.67 17.36
N ILE A 160 10.70 7.46 18.37
CA ILE A 160 11.68 8.22 19.16
C ILE A 160 11.85 7.69 20.59
N GLU A 161 10.85 7.01 21.16
CA GLU A 161 10.96 6.40 22.50
C GLU A 161 10.80 4.88 22.42
N GLU A 162 11.92 4.17 22.61
CA GLU A 162 12.04 2.70 22.59
C GLU A 162 12.21 2.09 24.00
N GLU A 163 11.97 2.83 25.08
CA GLU A 163 12.07 2.26 26.42
C GLU A 163 11.02 1.15 26.62
N GLU A 164 11.46 -0.03 27.07
CA GLU A 164 10.60 -1.22 27.27
C GLU A 164 9.43 -0.96 28.25
N ASP A 165 9.57 0.04 29.12
CA ASP A 165 8.59 0.43 30.14
C ASP A 165 7.63 1.57 29.71
N ALA A 166 7.76 2.09 28.49
CA ALA A 166 6.89 3.16 28.00
C ALA A 166 5.48 2.61 27.65
N ASN A 167 4.47 2.97 28.46
CA ASN A 167 3.06 2.57 28.26
C ASN A 167 2.42 3.06 26.94
N VAL A 168 3.08 3.98 26.20
CA VAL A 168 2.61 4.53 24.92
C VAL A 168 3.81 4.72 23.99
N ARG A 169 3.71 4.19 22.77
CA ARG A 169 4.67 4.40 21.67
C ARG A 169 4.13 5.47 20.72
N TYR A 170 5.00 6.24 20.07
CA TYR A 170 4.58 7.22 19.08
C TYR A 170 5.55 7.39 17.91
N GLY A 171 5.00 7.77 16.76
CA GLY A 171 5.73 8.10 15.55
C GLY A 171 5.47 9.53 15.10
N LEU A 172 6.50 10.21 14.59
CA LEU A 172 6.36 11.53 13.99
C LEU A 172 6.28 11.41 12.47
N VAL A 173 5.42 12.23 11.85
CA VAL A 173 5.22 12.24 10.39
C VAL A 173 5.20 13.68 9.89
N PRO A 174 6.12 14.08 9.00
CA PRO A 174 6.05 15.38 8.34
C PRO A 174 4.79 15.48 7.47
N ILE A 175 4.08 16.60 7.55
CA ILE A 175 2.87 16.83 6.74
C ILE A 175 3.21 16.85 5.24
N SER A 176 4.36 17.42 4.88
CA SER A 176 4.88 17.42 3.50
C SER A 176 5.03 16.00 2.95
N LYS A 177 5.54 15.08 3.77
CA LYS A 177 5.71 13.68 3.36
C LYS A 177 4.37 13.01 3.12
N LEU A 178 3.39 13.25 3.98
CA LEU A 178 2.04 12.74 3.76
C LEU A 178 1.43 13.25 2.45
N LEU A 179 1.63 14.53 2.10
CA LEU A 179 1.17 15.08 0.83
C LEU A 179 1.84 14.42 -0.39
N GLU A 180 3.13 14.09 -0.29
CA GLU A 180 3.84 13.33 -1.32
C GLU A 180 3.26 11.92 -1.49
N GLU A 181 3.09 11.18 -0.39
CA GLU A 181 2.52 9.83 -0.42
C GLU A 181 1.06 9.84 -0.90
N GLN A 182 0.26 10.85 -0.52
CA GLN A 182 -1.08 11.05 -1.05
C GLN A 182 -1.07 11.16 -2.58
N LYS A 183 -0.18 11.99 -3.13
CA LYS A 183 -0.09 12.21 -4.59
C LYS A 183 0.35 10.95 -5.32
N LYS A 184 1.30 10.18 -4.74
CA LYS A 184 1.71 8.88 -5.28
C LYS A 184 0.52 7.93 -5.31
N LEU A 185 -0.16 7.77 -4.18
CA LEU A 185 -1.32 6.87 -4.06
C LEU A 185 -2.42 7.20 -5.07
N GLU A 186 -2.77 8.47 -5.22
CA GLU A 186 -3.75 8.94 -6.22
C GLU A 186 -3.35 8.55 -7.65
N GLY A 187 -2.08 8.74 -8.02
CA GLY A 187 -1.57 8.33 -9.33
C GLY A 187 -1.70 6.82 -9.58
N HIS A 188 -1.43 5.99 -8.57
CA HIS A 188 -1.54 4.54 -8.68
C HIS A 188 -2.99 4.05 -8.72
N VAL A 189 -3.88 4.65 -7.93
CA VAL A 189 -5.33 4.40 -8.02
C VAL A 189 -5.81 4.70 -9.43
N GLN A 190 -5.45 5.87 -9.97
CA GLN A 190 -5.85 6.26 -11.31
C GLN A 190 -5.34 5.28 -12.38
N TYR A 191 -4.10 4.80 -12.24
CA TYR A 191 -3.51 3.79 -13.11
C TYR A 191 -4.29 2.47 -13.05
N ILE A 192 -4.47 1.89 -11.86
CA ILE A 192 -5.16 0.61 -11.67
C ILE A 192 -6.62 0.69 -12.13
N THR A 193 -7.32 1.77 -11.81
CA THR A 193 -8.71 1.98 -12.25
C THR A 193 -8.81 1.97 -13.78
N ASN A 194 -7.89 2.65 -14.47
CA ASN A 194 -7.91 2.73 -15.92
C ASN A 194 -7.60 1.38 -16.58
N ILE A 195 -6.61 0.65 -16.06
CA ILE A 195 -6.26 -0.69 -16.53
C ILE A 195 -7.39 -1.69 -16.22
N GLY A 196 -7.95 -1.65 -15.01
CA GLY A 196 -9.07 -2.48 -14.59
C GLY A 196 -10.26 -2.34 -15.54
N ARG A 197 -10.67 -1.09 -15.83
CA ARG A 197 -11.74 -0.81 -16.81
C ARG A 197 -11.45 -1.37 -18.20
N GLN A 198 -10.21 -1.22 -18.70
CA GLN A 198 -9.82 -1.74 -20.00
C GLN A 198 -9.84 -3.28 -20.05
N LEU A 199 -9.37 -3.91 -18.97
CA LEU A 199 -9.40 -5.35 -18.81
C LEU A 199 -10.84 -5.85 -18.78
N GLU A 200 -11.69 -5.30 -17.91
CA GLU A 200 -13.10 -5.67 -17.79
C GLU A 200 -13.82 -5.61 -19.14
N ALA A 201 -13.68 -4.49 -19.85
CA ALA A 201 -14.33 -4.28 -21.15
C ALA A 201 -13.93 -5.30 -22.22
N LYS A 202 -12.74 -5.91 -22.12
CA LYS A 202 -12.19 -6.85 -23.10
C LYS A 202 -11.95 -8.24 -22.53
N THR A 203 -12.43 -8.53 -21.33
CA THR A 203 -12.03 -9.74 -20.58
C THR A 203 -12.35 -11.01 -21.37
N ILE A 204 -13.55 -11.10 -21.96
CA ILE A 204 -13.98 -12.28 -22.74
C ILE A 204 -13.10 -12.44 -23.98
N GLN A 205 -12.91 -11.37 -24.75
CA GLN A 205 -12.08 -11.40 -25.96
C GLN A 205 -10.63 -11.81 -25.66
N ILE A 206 -10.05 -11.28 -24.58
CA ILE A 206 -8.68 -11.62 -24.17
C ILE A 206 -8.63 -13.08 -23.69
N ALA A 207 -9.65 -13.57 -22.97
CA ALA A 207 -9.73 -14.95 -22.51
C ALA A 207 -9.77 -15.95 -23.68
N GLU A 208 -10.60 -15.67 -24.69
CA GLU A 208 -10.71 -16.49 -25.91
C GLU A 208 -9.38 -16.53 -26.67
N GLN A 209 -8.75 -15.36 -26.87
CA GLN A 209 -7.46 -15.27 -27.54
C GLN A 209 -6.36 -15.98 -26.74
N PHE A 210 -6.33 -15.80 -25.41
CA PHE A 210 -5.39 -16.50 -24.52
C PHE A 210 -5.54 -18.02 -24.63
N ALA A 211 -6.77 -18.53 -24.60
CA ALA A 211 -7.03 -19.97 -24.74
C ALA A 211 -6.56 -20.51 -26.10
N GLN A 212 -6.80 -19.76 -27.19
CA GLN A 212 -6.33 -20.13 -28.52
C GLN A 212 -4.80 -20.14 -28.61
N ASP A 213 -4.13 -19.11 -28.10
CA ASP A 213 -2.67 -19.04 -28.14
C ASP A 213 -1.99 -20.14 -27.33
N VAL A 214 -2.64 -20.62 -26.26
CA VAL A 214 -2.20 -21.79 -25.50
C VAL A 214 -2.41 -23.08 -26.30
N ALA A 215 -3.57 -23.25 -26.93
CA ALA A 215 -3.87 -24.42 -27.76
C ALA A 215 -2.92 -24.53 -28.97
N ASP A 216 -2.55 -23.38 -29.55
CA ASP A 216 -1.61 -23.27 -30.67
C ASP A 216 -0.14 -23.44 -30.24
N GLY A 217 0.15 -23.52 -28.94
CA GLY A 217 1.51 -23.58 -28.40
C GLY A 217 2.31 -22.28 -28.54
N LYS A 218 1.65 -21.15 -28.87
CA LYS A 218 2.28 -19.82 -28.95
C LYS A 218 2.57 -19.24 -27.58
N LEU A 219 1.81 -19.66 -26.57
CA LEU A 219 1.93 -19.20 -25.21
C LEU A 219 2.01 -20.36 -24.23
N THR A 220 2.99 -20.33 -23.32
CA THR A 220 3.10 -21.29 -22.22
C THR A 220 2.58 -20.64 -20.93
N PRO A 221 1.44 -21.09 -20.38
CA PRO A 221 0.93 -20.54 -19.12
C PRO A 221 1.92 -20.78 -17.98
N LYS A 222 2.14 -19.73 -17.17
CA LYS A 222 2.83 -19.89 -15.89
C LYS A 222 1.83 -20.30 -14.80
N PRO A 223 2.25 -21.08 -13.79
CA PRO A 223 1.38 -21.43 -12.68
C PRO A 223 0.95 -20.17 -11.90
N TYR A 224 -0.28 -20.17 -11.41
CA TYR A 224 -0.75 -19.16 -10.48
C TYR A 224 -0.33 -19.58 -9.07
N ILE A 225 0.71 -18.94 -8.52
CA ILE A 225 1.28 -19.30 -7.22
C ILE A 225 1.23 -18.08 -6.31
N VAL A 226 0.53 -18.22 -5.19
CA VAL A 226 0.48 -17.21 -4.14
C VAL A 226 1.53 -17.58 -3.10
N ALA A 227 2.59 -16.78 -3.00
CA ALA A 227 3.65 -17.02 -2.00
C ALA A 227 3.11 -16.76 -0.58
N GLY A 228 3.11 -17.80 0.27
CA GLY A 228 2.68 -17.72 1.66
C GLY A 228 1.28 -18.25 1.97
N GLY A 229 0.61 -18.90 1.02
CA GLY A 229 -0.60 -19.69 1.28
C GLY A 229 -0.23 -20.99 1.98
N GLY A 230 -0.37 -21.01 3.31
CA GLY A 230 -0.43 -22.28 4.05
C GLY A 230 -1.72 -23.02 3.67
N ALA A 231 -1.58 -24.34 3.48
CA ALA A 231 -2.69 -25.27 3.62
C ALA A 231 -3.28 -25.20 5.04
#